data_AF-A0A0N0K938-F1
#
_entry.id   AF-A0A0N0K938-F1
#
_cell.length_a   1.000
_cell.length_b   1.000
_cell.length_c   1.000
_cell.angle_alpha   90.00
_cell.angle_beta   90.00
_cell.angle_gamma   90.00
#
_symmetry.space_group_name_H-M   'P 1'
#
loop_
_entity.id
_entity.type
_entity.pdbx_description
1 polymer ?
#
loop_
_entity_poly.entity_id
_entity_poly.type
_entity_poly.pdbx_seq_one_letter_code
_entity_poly.pdbx_strand_id
1 'polypeptide(L)'
;MEDLLAQLGNLLQGLLALADSGFDGVNQVMGLVIAAVFGFFLMGAWSGLWGAALGATLVHTLIEALRPMLGGSAFLLPDLTDGGFWITRLALFLGYAIVIAVFFFIKTLLTGGFGRKRAHAH
;
A
#
# COMPACT_ATOMS: atom_id res chain seq x y z
N MET A 1 33.69 -14.26 3.75
CA MET A 1 32.79 -13.28 4.40
C MET A 1 32.41 -12.16 3.45
N GLU A 2 33.31 -11.73 2.56
CA GLU A 2 33.01 -10.70 1.54
C GLU A 2 31.86 -11.09 0.59
N ASP A 3 31.76 -12.36 0.18
CA ASP A 3 30.64 -12.83 -0.66
C ASP A 3 29.27 -12.71 0.03
N LEU A 4 29.19 -12.93 1.34
CA LEU A 4 27.94 -12.77 2.08
C LEU A 4 27.52 -11.30 2.16
N LEU A 5 28.48 -10.40 2.36
CA LEU A 5 28.21 -8.96 2.37
C LEU A 5 27.80 -8.46 0.98
N ALA A 6 28.41 -8.98 -0.08
CA ALA A 6 28.02 -8.66 -1.46
C ALA A 6 26.60 -9.18 -1.78
N GLN A 7 26.27 -10.42 -1.37
CA GLN A 7 24.92 -10.97 -1.53
C GLN A 7 23.87 -10.16 -0.76
N LEU A 8 24.17 -9.76 0.48
CA LEU A 8 23.29 -8.87 1.26
C LEU A 8 23.12 -7.51 0.58
N GLY A 9 24.20 -6.94 0.03
CA GLY A 9 24.14 -5.70 -0.73
C GLY A 9 23.20 -5.79 -1.93
N ASN A 10 23.30 -6.88 -2.70
CA ASN A 10 22.41 -7.12 -3.85
C ASN A 10 20.95 -7.34 -3.43
N LEU A 11 20.71 -8.04 -2.32
CA LEU A 11 19.36 -8.22 -1.76
C LEU A 11 18.76 -6.88 -1.31
N LEU A 12 19.55 -6.05 -0.63
CA LEU A 12 19.11 -4.72 -0.19
C LEU A 12 18.81 -3.80 -1.38
N GLN A 13 19.67 -3.79 -2.40
CA GLN A 13 19.40 -3.02 -3.62
C GLN A 13 18.13 -3.47 -4.32
N GLY A 14 17.90 -4.79 -4.43
CA GLY A 14 16.66 -5.33 -4.98
C GLY A 14 15.43 -4.93 -4.18
N LEU A 15 15.51 -4.97 -2.84
CA LEU A 15 14.44 -4.52 -1.96
C LEU A 15 14.18 -3.01 -2.06
N LEU A 16 15.22 -2.19 -2.17
CA LEU A 16 15.10 -0.75 -2.34
C LEU A 16 14.47 -0.39 -3.68
N ALA A 17 14.86 -1.07 -4.77
CA ALA A 17 14.23 -0.89 -6.08
C ALA A 17 12.74 -1.29 -6.05
N LEU A 18 12.41 -2.38 -5.34
CA LEU A 18 11.03 -2.80 -5.15
C LEU A 18 10.23 -1.77 -4.33
N ALA A 19 10.82 -1.24 -3.26
CA ALA A 19 10.19 -0.19 -2.45
C ALA A 19 9.96 1.08 -3.27
N ASP A 20 10.96 1.53 -4.04
CA ASP A 20 10.89 2.72 -4.89
C ASP A 20 9.75 2.60 -5.92
N SER A 21 9.67 1.46 -6.61
CA SER A 21 8.57 1.20 -7.57
C SER A 21 7.19 1.17 -6.90
N GLY A 22 7.07 0.62 -5.69
CA GLY A 22 5.84 0.62 -4.92
C GLY A 22 5.43 2.02 -4.46
N PHE A 23 6.39 2.84 -4.04
CA PHE A 23 6.17 4.21 -3.62
C PHE A 23 5.78 5.11 -4.79
N ASP A 24 6.41 4.99 -5.96
CA ASP A 24 6.05 5.79 -7.14
C ASP A 24 4.57 5.61 -7.53
N GLY A 25 4.07 4.37 -7.49
CA GLY A 25 2.66 4.08 -7.73
C GLY A 25 1.72 4.74 -6.71
N VAL A 26 2.09 4.77 -5.42
CA VAL A 26 1.27 5.40 -4.37
C VAL A 26 1.40 6.92 -4.32
N ASN A 27 2.56 7.46 -4.72
CA ASN A 27 2.91 8.88 -4.67
C ASN A 27 2.16 9.74 -5.69
N GLN A 28 1.33 9.14 -6.54
CA GLN A 28 0.37 9.87 -7.37
C GLN A 28 -0.81 10.38 -6.53
N VAL A 29 -1.42 11.50 -6.92
CA VAL A 29 -2.58 12.09 -6.23
C VAL A 29 -3.67 11.06 -5.97
N MET A 30 -3.97 10.22 -6.96
CA MET A 30 -4.92 9.10 -6.84
C MET A 30 -4.53 8.10 -5.75
N GLY A 31 -3.24 7.74 -5.69
CA GLY A 31 -2.73 6.79 -4.71
C GLY A 31 -2.84 7.30 -3.28
N LEU A 32 -2.48 8.57 -3.06
CA LEU A 32 -2.60 9.25 -1.77
C LEU A 32 -4.06 9.37 -1.31
N VAL A 33 -5.00 9.68 -2.21
CA VAL A 33 -6.44 9.74 -1.88
C VAL A 33 -6.94 8.37 -1.43
N ILE A 34 -6.60 7.30 -2.16
CA ILE A 34 -6.98 5.93 -1.76
C ILE A 34 -6.39 5.59 -0.38
N ALA A 35 -5.10 5.84 -0.18
CA ALA A 35 -4.45 5.54 1.09
C ALA A 35 -5.08 6.33 2.26
N ALA A 36 -5.43 7.59 2.04
CA ALA A 36 -6.12 8.41 3.03
C ALA A 36 -7.52 7.86 3.34
N VAL A 37 -8.30 7.45 2.33
CA VAL A 37 -9.62 6.85 2.54
C VAL A 37 -9.51 5.57 3.39
N PHE A 38 -8.58 4.69 3.04
CA PHE A 38 -8.37 3.45 3.79
C PHE A 38 -7.83 3.69 5.20
N GLY A 39 -6.81 4.53 5.36
CA GLY A 39 -6.20 4.82 6.65
C GLY A 39 -7.09 5.63 7.61
N PHE A 40 -7.79 6.66 7.10
CA PHE A 40 -8.61 7.51 7.96
C PHE A 40 -10.01 6.96 8.22
N PHE A 41 -10.66 6.34 7.25
CA PHE A 41 -12.09 6.00 7.37
C PHE A 41 -12.35 4.50 7.56
N LEU A 42 -11.61 3.64 6.88
CA LEU A 42 -11.88 2.19 6.90
C LEU A 42 -11.11 1.46 8.01
N MET A 43 -9.94 1.96 8.40
CA MET A 43 -9.13 1.34 9.45
C MET A 43 -9.57 1.78 10.86
N GLY A 44 -10.05 0.81 11.65
CA GLY A 44 -10.40 0.98 13.07
C GLY A 44 -9.30 0.51 14.04
N ALA A 45 -8.44 -0.43 13.62
CA ALA A 45 -7.38 -1.01 14.44
C ALA A 45 -6.16 -1.39 13.59
N TRP A 46 -4.99 -1.44 14.23
CA TRP A 46 -3.71 -1.78 13.59
C TRP A 46 -3.68 -3.17 12.92
N SER A 47 -4.46 -4.13 13.43
CA SER A 47 -4.59 -5.47 12.83
C SER A 47 -5.21 -5.45 11.43
N GLY A 48 -5.93 -4.38 11.06
CA GLY A 48 -6.56 -4.21 9.76
C GLY A 48 -5.61 -3.73 8.65
N LEU A 49 -4.34 -3.43 8.96
CA LEU A 49 -3.42 -2.78 8.02
C LEU A 49 -3.25 -3.58 6.73
N TRP A 50 -2.98 -4.88 6.86
CA TRP A 50 -2.76 -5.76 5.72
C TRP A 50 -4.02 -5.91 4.86
N GLY A 51 -5.20 -6.00 5.49
CA GLY A 51 -6.47 -6.01 4.76
C GLY A 51 -6.76 -4.68 4.05
N ALA A 52 -6.47 -3.56 4.70
CA ALA A 52 -6.64 -2.22 4.12
C ALA A 52 -5.68 -1.99 2.93
N ALA A 53 -4.43 -2.41 3.06
CA ALA A 53 -3.45 -2.34 1.98
C ALA A 53 -3.85 -3.24 0.80
N LEU A 54 -4.34 -4.46 1.05
CA LEU A 54 -4.86 -5.34 0.00
C LEU A 54 -6.06 -4.68 -0.70
N GLY A 55 -7.03 -4.16 0.06
CA GLY A 55 -8.17 -3.44 -0.50
C GLY A 55 -7.75 -2.25 -1.36
N ALA A 56 -6.81 -1.44 -0.88
CA ALA A 56 -6.28 -0.29 -1.61
C ALA A 56 -5.60 -0.71 -2.92
N THR A 57 -4.82 -1.80 -2.92
CA THR A 57 -4.17 -2.30 -4.15
C THR A 57 -5.15 -2.81 -5.18
N LEU A 58 -6.22 -3.47 -4.73
CA LEU A 58 -7.28 -3.95 -5.62
C LEU A 58 -8.03 -2.78 -6.23
N VAL A 59 -8.40 -1.78 -5.42
CA VAL A 59 -9.03 -0.56 -5.89
C VAL A 59 -8.14 0.19 -6.88
N HIS A 60 -6.85 0.34 -6.57
CA HIS A 60 -5.89 0.97 -7.49
C HIS A 60 -5.82 0.22 -8.82
N THR A 61 -5.68 -1.11 -8.77
CA THR A 61 -5.61 -1.96 -9.97
C THR A 61 -6.89 -1.87 -10.81
N LEU A 62 -8.06 -1.84 -10.16
CA LEU A 62 -9.35 -1.66 -10.82
C LEU A 62 -9.43 -0.29 -11.50
N ILE A 63 -8.99 0.79 -10.83
CA ILE A 63 -9.00 2.12 -11.42
C ILE A 63 -8.08 2.20 -12.64
N GLU A 64 -6.89 1.58 -12.58
CA GLU A 64 -5.99 1.50 -13.74
C GLU A 64 -6.60 0.74 -14.91
N ALA A 65 -7.28 -0.38 -14.65
CA ALA A 65 -7.95 -1.16 -15.69
C ALA A 65 -9.17 -0.43 -16.28
N LEU A 66 -9.85 0.41 -15.48
CA LEU A 66 -11.00 1.22 -15.91
C LEU A 66 -10.61 2.54 -16.58
N ARG A 67 -9.44 3.10 -16.28
CA ARG A 67 -8.91 4.34 -16.89
C ARG A 67 -9.05 4.38 -18.42
N PRO A 68 -8.68 3.34 -19.19
CA PRO A 68 -8.86 3.33 -20.65
C PRO A 68 -10.33 3.45 -21.09
N MET A 69 -11.29 2.91 -20.31
CA MET A 69 -12.72 3.03 -20.61
C MET A 69 -13.21 4.48 -20.55
N LEU A 70 -12.68 5.25 -19.60
CA LEU A 70 -12.99 6.68 -19.48
C LEU A 70 -12.43 7.50 -20.66
N GLY A 71 -11.42 6.97 -21.35
CA GLY A 71 -10.84 7.54 -22.57
C GLY A 71 -11.50 7.07 -23.88
N GLY A 72 -12.60 6.30 -23.81
CA GLY A 72 -13.31 5.79 -24.97
C GLY A 72 -12.71 4.52 -25.59
N SER A 73 -11.73 3.89 -24.93
CA SER A 73 -11.16 2.61 -25.36
C SER A 73 -11.78 1.42 -24.59
N ALA A 74 -11.54 0.20 -25.04
CA ALA A 74 -12.09 -0.99 -24.38
C ALA A 74 -11.44 -1.25 -23.01
N PHE A 75 -12.14 -1.98 -22.15
CA PHE A 75 -11.57 -2.49 -20.91
C PHE A 75 -10.38 -3.39 -21.21
N LEU A 76 -9.21 -3.04 -20.66
CA LEU A 76 -7.98 -3.83 -20.78
C LEU A 76 -7.78 -4.60 -19.49
N LEU A 77 -8.13 -5.88 -19.52
CA LEU A 77 -7.78 -6.80 -18.44
C LEU A 77 -6.26 -6.89 -18.34
N PRO A 78 -5.68 -6.65 -17.15
CA PRO A 78 -4.26 -6.89 -16.93
C PRO A 78 -3.92 -8.36 -17.19
N ASP A 79 -2.73 -8.62 -17.71
CA ASP A 79 -2.24 -9.99 -17.87
C ASP A 79 -1.93 -10.61 -16.50
N LEU A 80 -2.88 -11.37 -15.99
CA LEU A 80 -2.75 -12.07 -14.70
C LEU A 80 -1.79 -13.26 -14.77
N THR A 81 -1.34 -13.64 -15.96
CA THR A 81 -0.37 -14.72 -16.15
C THR A 81 1.08 -14.23 -16.13
N ASP A 82 1.28 -12.92 -16.27
CA ASP A 82 2.61 -12.30 -16.21
C ASP A 82 3.13 -12.23 -14.76
N GLY A 83 4.34 -12.75 -14.55
CA GLY A 83 5.04 -12.64 -13.27
C GLY A 83 5.41 -11.19 -12.93
N GLY A 84 5.71 -10.36 -13.93
CA GLY A 84 6.02 -8.94 -13.75
C GLY A 84 4.84 -8.16 -13.16
N PHE A 85 3.63 -8.44 -13.64
CA PHE A 85 2.40 -7.91 -13.05
C PHE A 85 2.32 -8.19 -11.54
N TRP A 86 2.54 -9.43 -11.10
CA TRP A 86 2.43 -9.75 -9.66
C TRP A 86 3.52 -9.09 -8.81
N ILE A 87 4.75 -8.99 -9.32
CA ILE A 87 5.85 -8.31 -8.62
C ILE A 87 5.52 -6.83 -8.42
N THR A 88 5.02 -6.15 -9.45
CA THR A 88 4.64 -4.74 -9.36
C THR A 88 3.44 -4.52 -8.43
N ARG A 89 2.46 -5.44 -8.40
CA ARG A 89 1.35 -5.39 -7.44
C ARG A 89 1.79 -5.66 -6.00
N LEU A 90 2.75 -6.55 -5.78
CA LEU A 90 3.37 -6.75 -4.47
C LEU A 90 4.12 -5.49 -4.02
N ALA A 91 4.86 -4.84 -4.90
CA ALA A 91 5.51 -3.56 -4.62
C ALA A 91 4.48 -2.50 -4.21
N LEU A 92 3.42 -2.33 -5.01
CA LEU A 92 2.32 -1.40 -4.74
C LEU A 92 1.64 -1.69 -3.39
N PHE A 93 1.44 -2.97 -3.07
CA PHE A 93 0.88 -3.42 -1.80
C PHE A 93 1.73 -3.03 -0.60
N LEU A 94 3.04 -3.26 -0.69
CA LEU A 94 3.98 -2.83 0.35
C LEU A 94 4.00 -1.30 0.47
N GLY A 95 4.00 -0.57 -0.65
CA GLY A 95 3.89 0.89 -0.67
C GLY A 95 2.62 1.38 0.05
N TYR A 96 1.47 0.79 -0.27
CA TYR A 96 0.20 1.12 0.37
C TYR A 96 0.20 0.79 1.86
N ALA A 97 0.76 -0.35 2.27
CA ALA A 97 0.87 -0.71 3.67
C ALA A 97 1.65 0.36 4.47
N ILE A 98 2.75 0.86 3.91
CA ILE A 98 3.55 1.90 4.56
C ILE A 98 2.78 3.23 4.62
N VAL A 99 2.22 3.70 3.50
CA VAL A 99 1.53 5.00 3.45
C VAL A 99 0.25 4.99 4.30
N ILE A 100 -0.53 3.91 4.27
CA ILE A 100 -1.71 3.74 5.12
C ILE A 100 -1.31 3.72 6.60
N ALA A 101 -0.23 3.02 6.95
CA ALA A 101 0.28 3.00 8.32
C ALA A 101 0.66 4.41 8.80
N VAL A 102 1.30 5.22 7.95
CA VAL A 102 1.63 6.62 8.26
C VAL A 102 0.36 7.45 8.49
N PHE A 103 -0.62 7.38 7.60
CA PHE A 103 -1.88 8.12 7.78
C PHE A 103 -2.65 7.68 9.03
N PHE A 104 -2.74 6.37 9.27
CA PHE A 104 -3.39 5.83 10.46
C PHE A 104 -2.65 6.22 11.74
N PHE A 105 -1.32 6.25 11.71
CA PHE A 105 -0.48 6.72 12.82
C PHE A 105 -0.77 8.19 13.13
N ILE A 106 -0.80 9.06 12.12
CA ILE A 106 -1.16 10.47 12.27
C ILE A 106 -2.58 10.60 12.85
N LYS A 107 -3.56 9.86 12.32
CA LYS A 107 -4.93 9.82 12.87
C LYS A 107 -4.94 9.41 14.34
N THR A 108 -4.21 8.37 14.72
CA THR A 108 -4.18 7.88 16.10
C THR A 108 -3.51 8.86 17.06
N LEU A 109 -2.50 9.60 16.60
CA LEU A 109 -1.93 10.72 17.36
C LEU A 109 -2.95 11.85 17.55
N LEU A 110 -3.61 12.29 16.48
CA LEU A 110 -4.58 13.39 16.52
C LEU A 110 -5.83 13.05 17.34
N THR A 111 -6.26 11.80 17.34
CA THR A 111 -7.46 11.34 18.07
C THR A 111 -7.16 10.90 19.52
N GLY A 112 -5.90 10.98 19.97
CA GLY A 112 -5.50 10.63 21.34
C GLY A 112 -5.63 9.13 21.67
N GLY A 113 -5.65 8.27 20.65
CA GLY A 113 -5.94 6.83 20.78
C GLY A 113 -4.89 6.03 21.57
N PHE A 114 -3.69 6.59 21.80
CA PHE A 114 -2.60 5.93 22.54
C PHE A 114 -2.84 5.79 24.06
N GLY A 115 -3.96 6.28 24.61
CA GLY A 115 -4.15 6.38 26.07
C GLY A 115 -5.54 6.08 26.65
N ARG A 116 -6.55 5.69 25.87
CA ARG A 116 -7.87 5.36 26.43
C ARG A 116 -7.87 3.93 27.00
N LYS A 117 -7.24 3.76 28.18
CA LYS A 117 -7.59 2.66 29.09
C LYS A 117 -9.10 2.77 29.32
N ARG A 118 -9.87 1.77 28.88
CA ARG A 118 -11.25 1.58 29.32
C ARG A 118 -11.20 1.47 30.85
N ALA A 119 -11.57 2.54 31.54
CA ALA A 119 -11.96 2.44 32.93
C ALA A 119 -13.23 1.57 32.94
N HIS A 120 -13.06 0.30 33.28
CA HIS A 120 -14.17 -0.57 33.63
C HIS A 120 -14.78 0.01 34.91
N ALA A 121 -15.91 0.71 34.78
CA ALA A 121 -16.75 1.03 35.91
C ALA A 121 -17.48 -0.26 36.31
N HIS A 122 -17.37 -0.58 37.60
CA HIS A 122 -17.96 -1.73 38.29
C HIS A 122 -19.48 -1.72 38.27
#